data_AF-A0A956PNS0-F1
#
_entry.id   AF-A0A956PNS0-F1
#
_cell.length_a   1.000
_cell.length_b   1.000
_cell.length_c   1.000
_cell.angle_alpha   90.00
_cell.angle_beta   90.00
_cell.angle_gamma   90.00
#
_symmetry.space_group_name_H-M   'P 1'
#
loop_
_entity.id
_entity.type
_entity.pdbx_description
1 polymer ?
#
loop_
_entity_poly.entity_id
_entity_poly.type
_entity_poly.pdbx_seq_one_letter_code
_entity_poly.pdbx_strand_id
1 'polypeptide(L)'
;GTIVVSDMREGYSPTHDLAQALAQTAIKLSTEGSEATTHLTFPLTGLPGSTPDGRSPSVTLDLSDAEFEEKVRTARDYEELAQEVDLLERQGILNSFKTELLFPGDKDILSDEFLEQKPYYETYGEAQVEKGVYKDLLTYSDHLRPLLKHLDTL
;
A
#
# COMPACT_ATOMS: atom_id res chain seq x y z
N GLY A 1 -14.62 15.08 11.06
CA GLY A 1 -13.50 14.14 11.16
C GLY A 1 -12.78 14.09 9.83
N THR A 2 -11.47 14.22 9.85
CA THR A 2 -10.62 14.11 8.65
C THR A 2 -10.42 12.64 8.30
N ILE A 3 -10.45 12.29 7.02
CA ILE A 3 -10.08 10.95 6.54
C ILE A 3 -8.73 11.06 5.83
N VAL A 4 -7.80 10.20 6.22
CA VAL A 4 -6.52 10.02 5.53
C VAL A 4 -6.52 8.62 4.95
N VAL A 5 -6.27 8.53 3.65
CA VAL A 5 -6.14 7.27 2.92
C VAL A 5 -4.69 7.11 2.49
N SER A 6 -4.08 5.95 2.73
CA SER A 6 -2.70 5.65 2.32
C SER A 6 -2.58 4.23 1.76
N ASP A 7 -1.37 3.88 1.33
CA ASP A 7 -1.01 2.52 0.98
C ASP A 7 -1.23 1.56 2.15
N MET A 8 -1.52 0.30 1.85
CA MET A 8 -1.48 -0.81 2.80
C MET A 8 -0.06 -1.33 2.96
N ARG A 9 0.31 -1.74 4.18
CA ARG A 9 1.54 -2.48 4.40
C ARG A 9 1.39 -3.91 3.88
N GLU A 10 2.12 -4.26 2.84
CA GLU A 10 1.97 -5.54 2.12
C GLU A 10 3.29 -6.31 2.02
N GLY A 11 4.43 -5.69 2.34
CA GLY A 11 5.73 -6.34 2.15
C GLY A 11 6.12 -6.47 0.67
N TYR A 12 5.36 -5.84 -0.24
CA TYR A 12 5.64 -5.84 -1.67
C TYR A 12 6.69 -4.79 -2.06
N SER A 13 6.65 -3.62 -1.41
CA SER A 13 7.59 -2.53 -1.65
C SER A 13 7.92 -1.81 -0.35
N PRO A 14 9.20 -1.61 -0.02
CA PRO A 14 9.61 -0.97 1.22
C PRO A 14 9.19 0.51 1.26
N THR A 15 9.01 1.17 0.11
CA THR A 15 8.60 2.58 0.06
C THR A 15 7.11 2.76 0.34
N HIS A 16 6.27 1.83 -0.12
CA HIS A 16 4.83 1.84 0.18
C HIS A 16 4.57 1.50 1.65
N ASP A 17 5.28 0.50 2.18
CA ASP A 17 5.23 0.18 3.61
C ASP A 17 5.69 1.38 4.48
N LEU A 18 6.72 2.12 4.05
CA LEU A 18 7.16 3.35 4.72
C LEU A 18 6.14 4.50 4.59
N ALA A 19 5.49 4.65 3.43
CA ALA A 19 4.48 5.69 3.22
C ALA A 19 3.27 5.50 4.15
N GLN A 20 2.82 4.26 4.34
CA GLN A 20 1.78 3.92 5.32
C GLN A 20 2.20 4.35 6.74
N ALA A 21 3.43 4.03 7.14
CA ALA A 21 3.95 4.37 8.46
C ALA A 21 4.02 5.89 8.68
N LEU A 22 4.48 6.64 7.66
CA LEU A 22 4.53 8.10 7.70
C LEU A 22 3.13 8.71 7.83
N ALA A 23 2.13 8.17 7.12
CA ALA A 23 0.75 8.61 7.24
C ALA A 23 0.23 8.39 8.67
N GLN A 24 0.48 7.21 9.24
CA GLN A 24 0.08 6.86 10.60
C GLN A 24 0.72 7.79 11.65
N THR A 25 2.03 8.05 11.55
CA THR A 25 2.73 8.99 12.44
C THR A 25 2.23 10.42 12.27
N ALA A 26 2.01 10.89 11.04
CA ALA A 26 1.48 12.23 10.79
C ALA A 26 0.07 12.41 11.40
N ILE A 27 -0.78 11.38 11.30
CA ILE A 27 -2.09 11.36 11.95
C ILE A 27 -1.93 11.48 13.46
N LYS A 28 -1.11 10.63 14.10
CA LYS A 28 -0.83 10.67 15.54
C LYS A 28 -0.44 12.08 15.99
N LEU A 29 0.54 12.69 15.33
CA LEU A 29 1.02 14.04 15.62
C LEU A 29 -0.05 15.13 15.40
N SER A 30 -0.93 14.97 14.41
CA SER A 30 -2.00 15.93 14.10
C SER A 30 -3.21 15.86 15.04
N THR A 31 -3.44 14.70 15.66
CA THR A 31 -4.57 14.45 16.56
C THR A 31 -4.35 14.95 17.99
N GLU A 32 -3.18 15.48 18.30
CA GLU A 32 -2.91 16.21 19.54
C GLU A 32 -3.66 17.56 19.57
N GLY A 33 -5.00 17.51 19.71
CA GLY A 33 -5.87 18.68 19.91
C GLY A 33 -7.00 18.88 18.88
N SER A 34 -7.26 17.94 17.97
CA SER A 34 -8.27 18.08 16.90
C SER A 34 -9.28 16.91 16.84
N GLU A 35 -10.31 17.04 15.98
CA GLU A 35 -11.31 15.97 15.76
C GLU A 35 -10.64 14.63 15.38
N ALA A 36 -11.30 13.52 15.73
CA ALA A 36 -10.82 12.18 15.38
C ALA A 36 -10.54 12.06 13.87
N THR A 37 -9.31 11.68 13.54
CA THR A 37 -8.88 11.39 12.17
C THR A 37 -8.97 9.89 11.92
N THR A 38 -9.66 9.49 10.86
CA THR A 38 -9.78 8.09 10.45
C THR A 38 -8.67 7.76 9.45
N HIS A 39 -7.85 6.77 9.78
CA HIS A 39 -6.86 6.20 8.86
C HIS A 39 -7.46 5.00 8.13
N LEU A 40 -7.53 5.09 6.81
CA LEU A 40 -7.91 3.99 5.94
C LEU A 40 -6.76 3.65 4.98
N THR A 41 -6.73 2.41 4.49
CA THR A 41 -5.73 1.93 3.54
C THR A 41 -6.36 1.18 2.38
N PHE A 42 -5.63 1.02 1.28
CA PHE A 42 -6.00 0.17 0.15
C PHE A 42 -4.81 -0.70 -0.28
N PRO A 43 -5.04 -1.96 -0.70
CA PRO A 43 -3.97 -2.82 -1.21
C PRO A 43 -3.49 -2.29 -2.56
N LEU A 44 -2.18 -2.36 -2.78
CA LEU A 44 -1.54 -2.05 -4.06
C LEU A 44 -1.36 -3.30 -4.92
N THR A 45 -1.38 -4.48 -4.29
CA THR A 45 -1.19 -5.75 -4.98
C THR A 45 -2.47 -6.57 -5.03
N GLY A 46 -2.61 -7.34 -6.11
CA GLY A 46 -3.77 -8.20 -6.30
C GLY A 46 -5.03 -7.44 -6.70
N LEU A 47 -6.19 -8.03 -6.40
CA LEU A 47 -7.49 -7.40 -6.68
C LEU A 47 -7.85 -6.43 -5.55
N PRO A 48 -8.68 -5.39 -5.78
CA PRO A 48 -9.01 -4.39 -4.76
C PRO A 48 -9.51 -4.93 -3.40
N GLY A 49 -10.05 -6.15 -3.37
CA GLY A 49 -10.54 -6.82 -2.16
C GLY A 49 -9.55 -7.81 -1.51
N SER A 50 -8.35 -7.97 -2.06
CA SER A 50 -7.35 -8.91 -1.58
C SER A 50 -6.44 -8.24 -0.57
N THR A 51 -6.62 -8.52 0.73
CA THR A 51 -5.69 -8.09 1.78
C THR A 51 -4.87 -9.28 2.29
N PRO A 52 -3.61 -9.08 2.73
CA PRO A 52 -2.79 -10.16 3.26
C PRO A 52 -3.42 -10.89 4.45
N ASP A 53 -4.17 -10.17 5.29
CA ASP A 53 -4.75 -10.68 6.53
C ASP A 53 -6.26 -10.98 6.44
N GLY A 54 -6.86 -10.86 5.26
CA GLY A 54 -8.29 -11.10 5.04
C GLY A 54 -9.25 -10.15 5.77
N ARG A 55 -8.77 -8.97 6.22
CA ARG A 55 -9.62 -7.96 6.89
C ARG A 55 -10.73 -7.46 5.96
N SER A 56 -11.90 -7.17 6.52
CA SER A 56 -13.04 -6.62 5.76
C SER A 56 -12.91 -5.11 5.54
N PRO A 57 -13.43 -4.57 4.41
CA PRO A 57 -13.41 -3.13 4.16
C PRO A 57 -14.29 -2.40 5.17
N SER A 58 -13.87 -1.19 5.55
CA SER A 58 -14.68 -0.24 6.32
C SER A 58 -15.48 0.69 5.43
N VAL A 59 -15.00 0.96 4.22
CA VAL A 59 -15.69 1.79 3.23
C VAL A 59 -15.66 1.09 1.89
N THR A 60 -16.81 1.09 1.21
CA THR A 60 -16.98 0.63 -0.17
C THR A 60 -17.53 1.79 -0.99
N LEU A 61 -16.88 2.11 -2.11
CA LEU A 61 -17.33 3.14 -3.05
C LEU A 61 -17.58 2.49 -4.40
N ASP A 62 -18.81 2.54 -4.88
CA ASP A 62 -19.15 2.11 -6.23
C ASP A 62 -19.06 3.32 -7.17
N LEU A 63 -18.11 3.27 -8.10
CA LEU A 63 -17.95 4.30 -9.12
C LEU A 63 -19.08 4.19 -10.15
N SER A 64 -19.63 5.34 -10.53
CA SER A 64 -20.46 5.42 -11.73
C SER A 64 -19.64 5.05 -12.97
N ASP A 65 -20.31 4.75 -14.08
CA ASP A 65 -19.62 4.45 -15.34
C ASP A 65 -18.73 5.60 -15.80
N ALA A 66 -19.16 6.85 -15.59
CA ALA A 66 -18.39 8.04 -15.95
C ALA A 66 -17.14 8.23 -15.06
N GLU A 67 -17.26 8.03 -13.74
CA GLU A 67 -16.12 8.12 -12.82
C GLU A 67 -15.11 6.99 -13.09
N PHE A 68 -15.60 5.79 -13.39
CA PHE A 68 -14.75 4.66 -13.73
C PHE A 68 -14.02 4.87 -15.06
N GLU A 69 -14.71 5.37 -16.10
CA GLU A 69 -14.09 5.72 -17.38
C GLU A 69 -13.00 6.79 -17.19
N GLU A 70 -13.25 7.81 -16.37
CA GLU A 70 -12.26 8.83 -16.04
C GLU A 70 -11.06 8.26 -15.27
N LYS A 71 -11.29 7.37 -14.29
CA LYS A 71 -10.22 6.67 -13.57
C LYS A 71 -9.34 5.87 -14.55
N VAL A 72 -9.95 5.07 -15.41
CA VAL A 72 -9.23 4.23 -16.39
C VAL A 72 -8.46 5.10 -17.39
N ARG A 73 -9.08 6.18 -17.89
CA ARG A 73 -8.41 7.12 -18.80
C ARG A 73 -7.19 7.76 -18.12
N THR A 74 -7.36 8.27 -16.90
CA THR A 74 -6.27 8.93 -16.15
C THR A 74 -5.12 7.95 -15.87
N ALA A 75 -5.43 6.71 -15.50
CA ALA A 75 -4.42 5.67 -15.29
C ALA A 75 -3.69 5.31 -16.60
N ARG A 76 -4.41 5.25 -17.72
CA ARG A 76 -3.83 4.96 -19.05
C ARG A 76 -2.98 6.13 -19.58
N ASP A 77 -3.29 7.36 -19.22
CA ASP A 77 -2.53 8.56 -19.60
C ASP A 77 -1.18 8.65 -18.83
N TYR A 78 -1.02 7.88 -17.76
CA TYR A 78 0.24 7.75 -17.03
C TYR A 78 1.09 6.63 -17.65
N GLU A 79 2.23 6.99 -18.25
CA GLU A 79 3.03 6.10 -19.11
C GLU A 79 3.41 4.79 -18.42
N GLU A 80 3.78 4.86 -17.14
CA GLU A 80 4.21 3.72 -16.35
C GLU A 80 3.04 2.75 -16.01
N LEU A 81 1.80 3.22 -16.02
CA LEU A 81 0.61 2.42 -15.71
C LEU A 81 -0.17 1.98 -16.96
N ALA A 82 0.07 2.60 -18.12
CA ALA A 82 -0.67 2.32 -19.34
C ALA A 82 -0.67 0.83 -19.73
N GLN A 83 0.50 0.19 -19.63
CA GLN A 83 0.65 -1.23 -19.94
C GLN A 83 -0.09 -2.14 -18.95
N GLU A 84 -0.15 -1.75 -17.68
CA GLU A 84 -0.87 -2.50 -16.65
C GLU A 84 -2.37 -2.42 -16.88
N VAL A 85 -2.91 -1.22 -17.15
CA VAL A 85 -4.34 -1.02 -17.45
C VAL A 85 -4.77 -1.88 -18.64
N ASP A 86 -4.00 -1.89 -19.72
CA ASP A 86 -4.29 -2.69 -20.91
C ASP A 86 -4.20 -4.20 -20.63
N LEU A 87 -3.30 -4.62 -19.74
CA LEU A 87 -3.21 -6.02 -19.31
C LEU A 87 -4.45 -6.43 -18.50
N LEU A 88 -4.87 -5.60 -17.53
CA LEU A 88 -6.06 -5.82 -16.72
C LEU A 88 -7.33 -5.90 -17.60
N GLU A 89 -7.42 -5.07 -18.65
CA GLU A 89 -8.52 -5.10 -19.62
C GLU A 89 -8.54 -6.41 -20.40
N ARG A 90 -7.40 -6.84 -20.95
CA ARG A 90 -7.28 -8.10 -21.72
C ARG A 90 -7.58 -9.33 -20.86
N GLN A 91 -7.26 -9.27 -19.57
CA GLN A 91 -7.55 -10.34 -18.61
C GLN A 91 -9.02 -10.33 -18.13
N GLY A 92 -9.81 -9.32 -18.50
CA GLY A 92 -11.21 -9.19 -18.09
C GLY A 92 -11.39 -8.84 -16.61
N ILE A 93 -10.32 -8.37 -15.95
CA ILE A 93 -10.33 -8.02 -14.52
C ILE A 93 -10.46 -6.53 -14.28
N LEU A 94 -10.29 -5.67 -15.29
CA LEU A 94 -10.37 -4.21 -15.14
C LEU A 94 -11.65 -3.75 -14.41
N ASN A 95 -12.80 -4.38 -14.68
CA ASN A 95 -14.07 -4.04 -14.03
C ASN A 95 -14.09 -4.30 -12.51
N SER A 96 -13.17 -5.09 -11.95
CA SER A 96 -13.06 -5.22 -10.49
C SER A 96 -12.64 -3.92 -9.81
N PHE A 97 -12.05 -2.98 -10.55
CA PHE A 97 -11.63 -1.67 -10.06
C PHE A 97 -12.73 -0.60 -10.17
N LYS A 98 -13.97 -1.00 -10.46
CA LYS A 98 -15.15 -0.12 -10.39
C LYS A 98 -15.66 0.07 -8.96
N THR A 99 -15.33 -0.87 -8.07
CA THR A 99 -15.63 -0.78 -6.64
C THR A 99 -14.33 -0.54 -5.89
N GLU A 100 -14.19 0.62 -5.25
CA GLU A 100 -13.07 0.92 -4.35
C GLU A 100 -13.37 0.38 -2.95
N LEU A 101 -12.38 -0.29 -2.37
CA LEU A 101 -12.47 -0.87 -1.03
C LEU A 101 -11.38 -0.25 -0.16
N LEU A 102 -11.80 0.42 0.92
CA LEU A 102 -10.90 0.99 1.90
C LEU A 102 -11.01 0.23 3.21
N PHE A 103 -9.85 -0.14 3.75
CA PHE A 103 -9.70 -0.97 4.93
C PHE A 103 -9.22 -0.12 6.11
N PRO A 104 -9.41 -0.55 7.37
CA PRO A 104 -8.76 0.09 8.50
C PRO A 104 -7.24 0.10 8.32
N GLY A 105 -6.61 1.24 8.61
CA GLY A 105 -5.15 1.30 8.77
C GLY A 105 -4.64 0.37 9.86
N ASP A 106 -3.37 0.01 9.77
CA ASP A 106 -2.73 -0.85 10.77
C ASP A 106 -2.68 -0.18 12.14
N LYS A 107 -2.81 -1.00 13.20
CA LYS A 107 -2.74 -0.50 14.58
C LYS A 107 -1.30 -0.16 14.96
N ASP A 108 -0.36 -1.00 14.53
CA ASP A 108 1.05 -0.91 14.85
C ASP A 108 1.84 -0.58 13.57
N ILE A 109 2.77 0.37 13.68
CA ILE A 109 3.66 0.76 12.57
C ILE A 109 4.71 -0.34 12.30
N LEU A 110 5.07 -1.11 13.31
CA LEU A 110 5.99 -2.24 13.20
C LEU A 110 5.25 -3.51 12.78
N SER A 111 5.86 -4.28 11.89
CA SER A 111 5.45 -5.65 11.56
C SER A 111 6.45 -6.64 12.16
N ASP A 112 6.04 -7.38 13.20
CA ASP A 112 6.85 -8.49 13.71
C ASP A 112 6.78 -9.70 12.77
N GLU A 113 5.72 -9.82 11.97
CA GLU A 113 5.60 -10.83 10.92
C GLU A 113 6.75 -10.71 9.90
N PHE A 114 7.20 -9.51 9.57
CA PHE A 114 8.35 -9.31 8.68
C PHE A 114 9.70 -9.74 9.27
N LEU A 115 9.78 -10.02 10.58
CA LEU A 115 10.95 -10.65 11.21
C LEU A 115 10.88 -12.18 11.13
N GLU A 116 9.68 -12.74 11.14
CA GLU A 116 9.45 -14.19 11.07
C GLU A 116 9.42 -14.68 9.62
N GLN A 117 8.86 -13.86 8.73
CA GLN A 117 8.65 -14.12 7.31
C GLN A 117 9.22 -12.97 6.51
N LYS A 118 10.17 -13.29 5.63
CA LYS A 118 10.81 -12.31 4.76
C LYS A 118 9.74 -11.64 3.86
N PRO A 119 9.64 -10.30 3.83
CA PRO A 119 8.73 -9.62 2.91
C PRO A 119 9.15 -9.85 1.45
N TYR A 120 8.18 -9.82 0.55
CA TYR A 120 8.42 -10.10 -0.87
C TYR A 120 9.53 -9.23 -1.50
N TYR A 121 9.61 -7.94 -1.13
CA TYR A 121 10.65 -7.06 -1.67
C TYR A 121 12.07 -7.53 -1.35
N GLU A 122 12.29 -8.24 -0.23
CA GLU A 122 13.59 -8.82 0.09
C GLU A 122 13.88 -10.03 -0.78
N THR A 123 12.91 -10.93 -0.97
CA THR A 123 13.07 -12.08 -1.86
C THR A 123 13.34 -11.64 -3.30
N TYR A 124 12.60 -10.64 -3.77
CA TYR A 124 12.85 -10.03 -5.07
C TYR A 124 14.25 -9.39 -5.12
N GLY A 125 14.61 -8.61 -4.09
CA GLY A 125 15.91 -7.95 -3.98
C GLY A 125 17.09 -8.94 -4.01
N GLU A 126 16.99 -10.07 -3.31
CA GLU A 126 18.01 -11.13 -3.31
C GLU A 126 18.28 -11.64 -4.72
N ALA A 127 17.22 -11.97 -5.45
CA ALA A 127 17.34 -12.42 -6.84
C ALA A 127 17.97 -11.36 -7.75
N GLN A 128 17.79 -10.07 -7.45
CA GLN A 128 18.41 -8.98 -8.21
C GLN A 128 19.89 -8.79 -7.85
N VAL A 129 20.28 -8.99 -6.59
CA VAL A 129 21.69 -9.00 -6.16
C VAL A 129 22.44 -10.20 -6.78
N GLU A 130 21.83 -11.39 -6.78
CA GLU A 130 22.41 -12.59 -7.42
C GLU A 130 22.65 -12.39 -8.93
N LYS A 131 21.77 -11.65 -9.60
CA LYS A 131 21.93 -11.25 -11.02
C LYS A 131 22.96 -10.13 -11.23
N GLY A 132 23.49 -9.54 -10.16
CA GLY A 132 24.42 -8.41 -10.23
C GLY A 132 23.77 -7.08 -10.61
N VAL A 133 22.43 -6.96 -10.53
CA VAL A 133 21.71 -5.70 -10.82
C VAL A 133 21.94 -4.69 -9.70
N TYR A 134 21.92 -5.15 -8.46
CA TYR A 134 22.21 -4.34 -7.28
C TYR A 134 23.40 -4.89 -6.52
N LYS A 135 24.16 -4.00 -5.89
CA LYS A 135 25.30 -4.36 -5.06
C LYS A 135 24.87 -4.87 -3.68
N ASP A 136 23.87 -4.21 -3.11
CA ASP A 136 23.46 -4.38 -1.72
C ASP A 136 21.95 -4.66 -1.66
N LEU A 137 21.55 -5.51 -0.72
CA LEU A 137 20.15 -5.85 -0.46
C LEU A 137 19.55 -4.89 0.58
N LEU A 138 18.38 -4.34 0.28
CA LEU A 138 17.56 -3.64 1.26
C LEU A 138 16.70 -4.65 2.04
N THR A 139 16.82 -4.64 3.36
CA THR A 139 16.11 -5.55 4.28
C THR A 139 15.21 -4.78 5.24
N TYR A 140 14.10 -5.41 5.64
CA TYR A 140 13.24 -4.95 6.71
C TYR A 140 14.02 -4.75 8.01
N SER A 141 14.73 -5.79 8.46
CA SER A 141 15.43 -5.78 9.76
C SER A 141 16.43 -4.64 9.89
N ASP A 142 17.28 -4.44 8.87
CA ASP A 142 18.45 -3.58 9.01
C ASP A 142 18.21 -2.16 8.46
N HIS A 143 17.25 -2.00 7.55
CA HIS A 143 17.04 -0.73 6.86
C HIS A 143 15.69 -0.09 7.19
N LEU A 144 14.58 -0.83 7.06
CA LEU A 144 13.26 -0.25 7.25
C LEU A 144 12.88 -0.13 8.73
N ARG A 145 13.05 -1.22 9.49
CA ARG A 145 12.64 -1.31 10.89
C ARG A 145 13.28 -0.25 11.81
N PRO A 146 14.56 0.14 11.66
CA PRO A 146 15.12 1.24 12.45
C PRO A 146 14.41 2.58 12.22
N LEU A 147 14.01 2.85 10.97
CA LEU A 147 13.23 4.05 10.62
C LEU A 147 11.83 3.99 11.24
N LEU A 148 11.15 2.86 11.09
CA LEU A 148 9.82 2.64 11.65
C LEU A 148 9.81 2.76 13.18
N LYS A 149 10.84 2.24 13.86
CA LYS A 149 11.02 2.43 15.30
C LYS A 149 11.16 3.90 15.68
N HIS A 150 11.87 4.68 14.88
CA HIS A 150 11.98 6.12 15.15
C HIS A 150 10.63 6.81 14.97
N LEU A 151 9.89 6.50 13.91
CA LEU A 151 8.56 7.02 13.65
C LEU A 151 7.53 6.67 14.74
N ASP A 152 7.64 5.48 15.33
CA ASP A 152 6.76 5.03 16.41
C ASP A 152 6.97 5.83 17.72
N THR A 153 8.18 6.36 17.92
CA THR A 153 8.52 7.19 19.09
C THR A 153 8.12 8.66 18.99
N LEU A 154 7.76 9.14 17.79
CA LEU A 154 7.22 10.48 17.57
C LEU A 154 5.77 10.55 18.03
#